data_AF-A0A954Y8N3-F1
#
_entry.id   AF-A0A954Y8N3-F1
#
_cell.length_a   1.000
_cell.length_b   1.000
_cell.length_c   1.000
_cell.angle_alpha   90.00
_cell.angle_beta   90.00
_cell.angle_gamma   90.00
#
_symmetry.space_group_name_H-M   'P 1'
#
loop_
_entity.id
_entity.type
_entity.pdbx_description
1 polymer ?
#
loop_
_entity_poly.entity_id
_entity_poly.type
_entity_poly.pdbx_seq_one_letter_code
_entity_poly.pdbx_strand_id
1 'polypeptide(L)'
;MLHAYLGEFFGALLLILLGNGVVANVILPQTKGHGAGWVAITLGWGMAVFVAVWCVKDASGAHINPAVTLGLAIAGEFPWDQSPGYIAAQMAGAFAGAVLAWLTYRDHFQLCHDPDTIRGAFCNSPAVRNYPLNVFSEAIATSVLV
;
A
#
# COMPACT_ATOMS: atom_id res chain seq x y z
N MET A 1 3.22 -6.22 22.41
CA MET A 1 2.13 -6.86 21.65
C MET A 1 1.10 -5.85 21.16
N LEU A 2 0.21 -5.30 22.00
CA LEU A 2 -0.82 -4.35 21.52
C LEU A 2 -0.22 -3.11 20.83
N HIS A 3 0.84 -2.53 21.40
CA HIS A 3 1.56 -1.40 20.78
C HIS A 3 2.13 -1.72 19.39
N ALA A 4 2.52 -2.97 19.14
CA ALA A 4 3.07 -3.39 17.85
C ALA A 4 1.99 -3.56 16.79
N TYR A 5 0.86 -4.19 17.13
CA TYR A 5 -0.28 -4.29 16.22
C TYR A 5 -0.88 -2.93 15.87
N LEU A 6 -0.89 -1.98 16.81
CA LEU A 6 -1.26 -0.59 16.51
C LEU A 6 -0.25 0.07 15.57
N GLY A 7 1.05 -0.18 15.76
CA GLY A 7 2.09 0.26 14.84
C GLY A 7 1.87 -0.25 13.41
N GLU A 8 1.57 -1.53 13.25
CA GLU A 8 1.27 -2.14 11.96
C GLU A 8 -0.02 -1.57 11.32
N PHE A 9 -1.07 -1.37 12.12
CA PHE A 9 -2.32 -0.76 11.66
C PHE A 9 -2.10 0.68 11.17
N PHE A 10 -1.50 1.55 11.99
CA PHE A 10 -1.30 2.94 11.62
C PHE A 10 -0.23 3.10 10.53
N GLY A 11 0.78 2.24 10.50
CA GLY A 11 1.79 2.21 9.44
C GLY A 11 1.16 1.85 8.09
N ALA A 12 0.39 0.77 8.03
CA ALA A 12 -0.32 0.37 6.80
C ALA A 12 -1.38 1.41 6.39
N LEU A 13 -2.06 2.03 7.36
CA LEU A 13 -2.99 3.14 7.09
C LEU A 13 -2.27 4.30 6.41
N LEU A 14 -1.14 4.77 6.96
CA LEU A 14 -0.37 5.87 6.38
C LEU A 14 0.18 5.51 5.00
N LEU A 15 0.73 4.30 4.86
CA LEU A 15 1.24 3.79 3.59
C LEU A 15 0.18 3.86 2.49
N ILE A 16 -1.02 3.31 2.76
CA ILE A 16 -2.09 3.26 1.77
C ILE A 16 -2.77 4.61 1.57
N LEU A 17 -2.97 5.40 2.62
CA LEU A 17 -3.54 6.75 2.51
C LEU A 17 -2.68 7.62 1.57
N LEU A 18 -1.37 7.62 1.76
CA LEU A 18 -0.45 8.43 0.98
C LEU A 18 -0.20 7.83 -0.42
N GLY A 19 0.00 6.51 -0.51
CA GLY A 19 0.22 5.79 -1.76
C GLY A 19 -0.99 5.86 -2.70
N ASN A 20 -2.17 5.48 -2.23
CA ASN A 20 -3.39 5.62 -3.04
C ASN A 20 -3.75 7.10 -3.26
N GLY A 21 -3.44 7.97 -2.29
CA GLY A 21 -3.64 9.41 -2.44
C GLY A 21 -2.88 10.00 -3.61
N VAL A 22 -1.60 9.64 -3.83
CA VAL A 22 -0.86 10.12 -5.00
C VAL A 22 -1.39 9.52 -6.30
N VAL A 23 -1.80 8.25 -6.30
CA VAL A 23 -2.41 7.63 -7.49
C VAL A 23 -3.71 8.35 -7.85
N ALA A 24 -4.62 8.50 -6.89
CA ALA A 24 -5.88 9.21 -7.05
C ALA A 24 -5.66 10.65 -7.55
N ASN A 25 -4.69 11.38 -6.99
CA ASN A 25 -4.33 12.71 -7.46
C ASN A 25 -3.90 12.74 -8.92
N VAL A 26 -3.21 11.70 -9.40
CA VAL A 26 -2.66 11.69 -10.76
C VAL A 26 -3.68 11.20 -11.80
N ILE A 27 -4.52 10.21 -11.44
CA ILE A 27 -5.37 9.52 -12.42
C ILE A 27 -6.82 10.02 -12.43
N LEU A 28 -7.34 10.54 -11.31
CA LEU A 28 -8.74 10.98 -11.26
C LEU A 28 -8.94 12.31 -11.97
N PRO A 29 -10.10 12.53 -12.61
CA PRO A 29 -10.38 13.76 -13.31
C PRO A 29 -10.48 14.96 -12.36
N GLN A 30 -10.11 16.13 -12.87
CA GLN A 30 -10.26 17.43 -12.20
C GLN A 30 -9.45 17.61 -10.90
N THR A 31 -8.54 16.70 -10.57
CA THR A 31 -7.52 16.95 -9.54
C THR A 31 -6.48 17.94 -10.07
N LYS A 32 -5.75 18.62 -9.17
CA LYS A 32 -4.65 19.51 -9.58
C LYS A 32 -3.41 18.75 -10.05
N GLY A 33 -3.26 17.48 -9.66
CA GLY A 33 -2.20 16.60 -10.13
C GLY A 33 -2.55 15.78 -11.37
N HIS A 34 -3.74 15.96 -11.95
CA HIS A 34 -4.20 15.12 -13.06
C HIS A 34 -3.19 15.12 -14.21
N GLY A 35 -2.77 13.93 -14.64
CA GLY A 35 -1.82 13.78 -15.73
C GLY A 35 -0.36 14.09 -15.38
N ALA A 36 0.00 14.24 -14.10
CA ALA A 36 1.40 14.43 -13.69
C ALA A 36 2.32 13.22 -13.99
N GLY A 37 1.73 12.07 -14.35
CA GLY A 37 2.44 10.92 -14.90
C GLY A 37 3.06 9.98 -13.87
N TRP A 38 3.68 8.92 -14.38
CA TRP A 38 4.17 7.80 -13.58
C TRP A 38 5.26 8.17 -12.57
N VAL A 39 6.12 9.14 -12.89
CA VAL A 39 7.20 9.59 -11.99
C VAL A 39 6.64 10.19 -10.71
N ALA A 40 5.56 10.95 -10.79
CA ALA A 40 4.90 11.51 -9.61
C ALA A 40 4.34 10.38 -8.71
N ILE A 41 3.75 9.35 -9.32
CA ILE A 41 3.22 8.18 -8.61
C ILE A 41 4.34 7.42 -7.90
N THR A 42 5.43 7.09 -8.58
CA THR A 42 6.51 6.28 -7.98
C THR A 42 7.27 7.02 -6.89
N LEU A 43 7.55 8.32 -7.06
CA LEU A 43 8.13 9.15 -6.01
C LEU A 43 7.19 9.29 -4.81
N GLY A 44 5.89 9.52 -5.06
CA GLY A 44 4.89 9.61 -4.00
C GLY A 44 4.76 8.32 -3.19
N TRP A 45 4.77 7.15 -3.86
CA TRP A 45 4.78 5.85 -3.18
C TRP A 45 6.07 5.62 -2.38
N GLY A 46 7.24 5.97 -2.92
CA GLY A 46 8.50 5.88 -2.17
C GLY A 46 8.49 6.72 -0.89
N MET A 47 7.94 7.94 -0.96
CA MET A 47 7.77 8.79 0.21
C MET A 47 6.71 8.26 1.18
N ALA A 48 5.62 7.66 0.68
CA ALA A 48 4.60 7.02 1.51
C ALA A 48 5.20 5.89 2.36
N VAL A 49 6.02 5.02 1.76
CA VAL A 49 6.75 3.97 2.47
C VAL A 49 7.68 4.57 3.52
N PHE A 50 8.49 5.56 3.14
CA PHE A 50 9.42 6.22 4.08
C PHE A 50 8.71 6.79 5.30
N VAL A 51 7.64 7.57 5.09
CA VAL A 51 6.87 8.18 6.18
C VAL A 51 6.22 7.12 7.06
N ALA A 52 5.58 6.11 6.47
CA ALA A 52 4.93 5.04 7.22
C ALA A 52 5.92 4.30 8.12
N VAL A 53 7.07 3.89 7.57
CA VAL A 53 8.14 3.21 8.32
C VAL A 53 8.68 4.11 9.43
N TRP A 54 9.02 5.36 9.11
CA TRP A 54 9.57 6.29 10.09
C TRP A 54 8.65 6.52 11.29
N CYS A 55 7.34 6.57 11.05
CA CYS A 55 6.35 6.77 12.11
C CYS A 55 6.20 5.58 13.06
N VAL A 56 6.42 4.34 12.60
CA VAL A 56 6.04 3.13 13.37
C VAL A 56 7.17 2.14 13.62
N LYS A 57 8.39 2.42 13.16
CA LYS A 57 9.57 1.56 13.31
C LYS A 57 9.82 1.14 14.76
N ASP A 58 9.75 2.07 15.70
CA ASP A 58 10.06 1.81 17.11
C ASP A 58 8.91 1.08 17.84
N ALA A 59 7.70 1.13 17.28
CA ALA A 59 6.51 0.51 17.85
C ALA A 59 6.38 -0.98 17.45
N SER A 60 6.74 -1.32 16.20
CA SER A 60 6.38 -2.61 15.58
C SER A 60 7.50 -3.31 14.81
N GLY A 61 8.61 -2.62 14.53
CA GLY A 61 9.56 -3.02 13.49
C GLY A 61 9.16 -2.56 12.08
N ALA A 62 7.96 -1.98 11.94
CA ALA A 62 7.41 -1.45 10.69
C ALA A 62 7.45 -2.46 9.54
N HIS A 63 6.88 -3.65 9.74
CA HIS A 63 6.74 -4.59 8.63
C HIS A 63 5.81 -4.01 7.58
N ILE A 64 4.64 -3.53 8.02
CA ILE A 64 3.57 -2.84 7.25
C ILE A 64 3.20 -3.54 5.93
N ASN A 65 3.56 -4.81 5.81
CA ASN A 65 3.49 -5.63 4.60
C ASN A 65 3.48 -7.12 5.01
N PRO A 66 2.48 -7.89 4.55
CA PRO A 66 2.40 -9.33 4.82
C PRO A 66 3.61 -10.11 4.28
N ALA A 67 4.14 -9.74 3.12
CA ALA A 67 5.30 -10.42 2.52
C ALA A 67 6.57 -10.22 3.36
N VAL A 68 6.80 -9.01 3.88
CA VAL A 68 7.91 -8.72 4.80
C VAL A 68 7.74 -9.54 6.09
N THR A 69 6.53 -9.55 6.66
CA THR A 69 6.23 -10.31 7.88
C THR A 69 6.49 -11.81 7.70
N LEU A 70 6.07 -12.38 6.57
CA LEU A 70 6.32 -13.78 6.25
C LEU A 70 7.79 -14.05 5.94
N GLY A 71 8.47 -13.17 5.22
CA GLY A 71 9.90 -13.28 4.92
C GLY A 71 10.74 -13.34 6.19
N LEU A 72 10.51 -12.41 7.12
CA LEU A 72 11.19 -12.41 8.42
C LEU A 72 10.86 -13.65 9.25
N ALA A 73 9.62 -14.13 9.22
CA ALA A 73 9.24 -15.36 9.91
C ALA A 73 9.93 -16.61 9.32
N ILE A 74 10.05 -16.69 7.99
CA ILE A 74 10.78 -17.75 7.28
C ILE A 74 12.28 -17.69 7.62
N ALA A 75 12.86 -16.49 7.71
CA ALA A 75 14.26 -16.28 8.06
C ALA A 75 14.57 -16.58 9.55
N GLY A 76 13.54 -16.79 10.39
CA GLY A 76 13.70 -16.97 11.83
C GLY A 76 13.93 -15.66 12.59
N GLU A 77 13.70 -14.52 11.94
CA GLU A 77 13.86 -13.17 12.49
C GLU A 77 12.57 -12.63 13.13
N PHE A 78 11.43 -13.29 12.89
CA PHE A 78 10.15 -12.92 13.51
C PHE A 78 9.32 -14.13 13.95
N PRO A 79 8.62 -14.09 15.10
CA PRO A 79 7.84 -15.22 15.60
C PRO A 79 6.60 -15.53 14.74
N TRP A 80 6.48 -16.78 14.28
CA TRP A 80 5.36 -17.26 13.46
C TRP A 80 3.99 -17.12 14.11
N ASP A 81 3.90 -17.24 15.43
CA ASP A 81 2.68 -17.10 16.21
C ASP A 81 2.13 -15.66 16.20
N GLN A 82 3.00 -14.67 15.96
CA GLN A 82 2.63 -13.26 15.89
C GLN A 82 2.27 -12.81 14.47
N SER A 83 2.76 -13.50 13.43
CA SER A 83 2.57 -13.13 12.03
C SER A 83 1.10 -12.95 11.62
N PRO A 84 0.15 -13.83 12.00
CA PRO A 84 -1.25 -13.63 11.65
C PRO A 84 -1.84 -12.34 12.23
N GLY A 85 -1.43 -11.94 13.44
CA GLY A 85 -1.86 -10.70 14.09
C GLY A 85 -1.31 -9.46 13.39
N TYR A 86 -0.06 -9.48 12.96
CA TYR A 86 0.55 -8.43 12.15
C TYR A 86 -0.20 -8.26 10.82
N ILE A 87 -0.43 -9.37 10.11
CA ILE A 87 -1.15 -9.36 8.82
C ILE A 87 -2.57 -8.83 8.99
N ALA A 88 -3.30 -9.25 10.03
CA ALA A 88 -4.64 -8.75 10.29
C ALA A 88 -4.64 -7.22 10.55
N ALA A 89 -3.67 -6.72 11.35
CA ALA A 89 -3.53 -5.30 11.61
C ALA A 89 -3.17 -4.50 10.35
N GLN A 90 -2.24 -5.01 9.53
CA GLN A 90 -1.85 -4.42 8.24
C GLN A 90 -3.06 -4.31 7.29
N MET A 91 -3.82 -5.38 7.14
CA MET A 91 -5.00 -5.41 6.26
C MET A 91 -6.09 -4.45 6.73
N ALA A 92 -6.36 -4.38 8.04
CA ALA A 92 -7.31 -3.43 8.61
C ALA A 92 -6.84 -1.97 8.44
N GLY A 93 -5.55 -1.71 8.65
CA GLY A 93 -4.93 -0.40 8.46
C GLY A 93 -4.98 0.05 7.01
N ALA A 94 -4.59 -0.82 6.09
CA ALA A 94 -4.65 -0.61 4.65
C ALA A 94 -6.08 -0.29 4.18
N PHE A 95 -7.08 -1.04 4.65
CA PHE A 95 -8.48 -0.75 4.35
C PHE A 95 -8.91 0.63 4.86
N ALA A 96 -8.58 0.98 6.10
CA ALA A 96 -8.87 2.30 6.64
C ALA A 96 -8.18 3.42 5.85
N GLY A 97 -6.91 3.24 5.47
CA GLY A 97 -6.16 4.18 4.62
C GLY A 97 -6.81 4.37 3.25
N ALA A 98 -7.28 3.29 2.63
CA ALA A 98 -7.99 3.35 1.35
C ALA A 98 -9.33 4.11 1.46
N VAL A 99 -10.10 3.89 2.53
CA VAL A 99 -11.35 4.63 2.78
C VAL A 99 -11.07 6.12 2.96
N LEU A 100 -10.02 6.49 3.71
CA LEU A 100 -9.63 7.90 3.88
C LEU A 100 -9.14 8.54 2.59
N ALA A 101 -8.39 7.81 1.76
CA ALA A 101 -8.00 8.28 0.43
C ALA A 101 -9.24 8.49 -0.46
N TRP A 102 -10.20 7.55 -0.44
CA TRP A 102 -11.46 7.71 -1.16
C TRP A 102 -12.25 8.94 -0.69
N LEU A 103 -12.37 9.16 0.62
CA LEU A 103 -13.05 10.33 1.19
C LEU A 103 -12.37 11.64 0.76
N THR A 104 -11.04 11.66 0.72
CA THR A 104 -10.26 12.84 0.31
C THR A 104 -10.51 13.23 -1.15
N TYR A 105 -10.70 12.25 -2.03
CA TYR A 105 -10.93 12.45 -3.46
C TYR A 105 -12.38 12.17 -3.89
N ARG A 106 -13.32 12.14 -2.95
CA ARG A 106 -14.69 11.64 -3.16
C ARG A 106 -15.36 12.25 -4.39
N ASP A 107 -15.29 13.57 -4.52
CA ASP A 107 -15.96 14.28 -5.61
C ASP A 107 -15.29 14.00 -6.97
N HIS A 108 -13.96 13.83 -6.99
CA HIS A 108 -13.22 13.40 -8.18
C HIS A 108 -13.58 11.97 -8.61
N PHE A 109 -13.84 11.08 -7.64
CA PHE A 109 -14.37 9.74 -7.93
C PHE A 109 -15.79 9.80 -8.51
N GLN A 110 -16.65 10.70 -8.02
CA GLN A 110 -18.02 10.87 -8.57
C GLN A 110 -18.02 11.37 -10.01
N LEU A 111 -17.00 12.14 -10.39
CA LEU A 111 -16.79 12.64 -11.75
C LEU A 111 -16.11 11.61 -12.67
N CYS A 112 -15.57 10.53 -12.12
CA CYS A 112 -14.93 9.46 -12.89
C CYS A 112 -15.98 8.42 -13.30
N HIS A 113 -16.11 8.16 -14.59
CA HIS A 113 -17.03 7.14 -15.12
C HIS A 113 -16.31 5.89 -15.65
N ASP A 114 -14.97 5.91 -15.68
CA ASP A 114 -14.16 4.77 -16.11
C ASP A 114 -13.89 3.82 -14.93
N PRO A 115 -14.43 2.59 -14.94
CA PRO A 115 -14.25 1.65 -13.83
C PRO A 115 -12.79 1.24 -13.62
N ASP A 116 -11.99 1.20 -14.69
CA ASP A 116 -10.58 0.82 -14.60
C ASP A 116 -9.75 1.89 -13.89
N THR A 117 -10.00 3.16 -14.17
CA THR A 117 -9.40 4.29 -13.44
C THR A 117 -9.80 4.30 -11.97
N ILE A 118 -11.10 4.08 -11.66
CA ILE A 118 -11.56 4.01 -10.26
C ILE A 118 -10.85 2.88 -9.51
N ARG A 119 -10.81 1.68 -10.11
CA ARG A 119 -10.13 0.52 -9.53
C ARG A 119 -8.62 0.75 -9.38
N GLY A 120 -8.00 1.36 -10.40
CA GLY A 120 -6.58 1.65 -10.45
C GLY A 120 -6.10 2.56 -9.32
N ALA A 121 -6.99 3.34 -8.70
CA ALA A 121 -6.67 4.14 -7.52
C ALA A 121 -6.42 3.31 -6.25
N PHE A 122 -6.85 2.06 -6.22
CA PHE A 122 -6.82 1.21 -5.03
C PHE A 122 -6.03 -0.09 -5.19
N CYS A 123 -5.92 -0.62 -6.41
CA CYS A 123 -5.20 -1.86 -6.67
C CYS A 123 -4.52 -1.90 -8.03
N ASN A 124 -3.52 -2.76 -8.16
CA ASN A 124 -2.78 -2.99 -9.39
C ASN A 124 -3.54 -3.91 -10.36
N SER A 125 -3.27 -3.74 -11.65
CA SER A 125 -3.72 -4.65 -12.71
C SER A 125 -2.61 -4.77 -13.75
N PRO A 126 -2.40 -5.95 -14.35
CA PRO A 126 -1.32 -6.12 -15.31
C PRO A 126 -1.65 -5.37 -16.60
N ALA A 127 -0.67 -4.66 -17.15
CA ALA A 127 -0.81 -4.01 -18.45
C ALA A 127 -1.04 -5.01 -19.59
N VAL A 128 -0.39 -6.18 -19.49
CA VAL A 128 -0.62 -7.35 -20.37
C VAL A 128 -0.88 -8.55 -19.48
N ARG A 129 -2.04 -9.19 -19.63
CA ARG A 129 -2.46 -10.32 -18.80
C ARG A 129 -1.78 -11.61 -19.23
N ASN A 130 -0.86 -12.10 -18.41
CA ASN A 130 -0.18 -13.38 -18.54
C ASN A 130 0.13 -13.91 -17.13
N TYR A 131 -0.76 -14.73 -16.56
CA TYR A 131 -0.70 -15.10 -15.15
C TYR A 131 0.65 -15.67 -14.71
N PRO A 132 1.27 -16.65 -15.41
CA PRO A 132 2.59 -17.14 -15.02
C PRO A 132 3.66 -16.05 -14.95
N LEU A 133 3.75 -15.20 -15.97
CA LEU A 133 4.76 -14.14 -16.00
C LEU A 133 4.46 -13.01 -15.03
N ASN A 134 3.18 -12.68 -14.79
CA ASN A 134 2.79 -11.68 -13.81
C ASN A 134 3.10 -12.15 -12.38
N VAL A 135 2.86 -13.42 -12.05
CA VAL A 135 3.27 -13.99 -10.76
C VAL A 135 4.79 -13.98 -10.61
N PHE A 136 5.51 -14.37 -11.67
CA PHE A 136 6.98 -14.37 -11.67
C PHE A 136 7.56 -12.96 -11.50
N SER A 137 6.98 -11.94 -12.15
CA SER A 137 7.44 -10.56 -12.00
C SER A 137 7.23 -10.01 -10.59
N GLU A 138 6.07 -10.29 -9.98
CA GLU A 138 5.80 -9.88 -8.59
C GLU A 138 6.73 -10.60 -7.61
N ALA A 139 7.06 -11.88 -7.85
CA ALA A 139 8.03 -12.63 -7.05
C ALA A 139 9.43 -12.01 -7.09
N ILE A 140 9.93 -11.65 -8.29
CA ILE A 140 11.23 -10.97 -8.43
C ILE A 140 11.21 -9.62 -7.70
N ALA A 141 10.22 -8.77 -7.98
CA ALA A 141 10.14 -7.45 -7.38
C ALA A 141 10.07 -7.52 -5.85
N THR A 142 9.26 -8.44 -5.31
CA THR A 142 9.11 -8.63 -3.87
C THR A 142 10.40 -9.18 -3.23
N SER A 143 11.15 -10.06 -3.90
CA SER A 143 12.43 -10.56 -3.38
C SER A 143 13.54 -9.52 -3.27
N VAL A 144 13.43 -8.41 -4.00
CA VAL A 144 14.37 -7.27 -3.87
C VAL A 144 13.97 -6.38 -2.69
N LEU A 145 12.68 -6.38 -2.33
CA LEU A 145 12.13 -5.58 -1.24
C LEU A 145 12.34 -6.22 0.14
N VAL A 146 12.15 -7.55 0.24
CA VAL A 146 12.16 -8.34 1.48
C VAL A 146 13.52 -8.96 1.71
#